data_AF-A0A1H4BU76-F1
#
_entry.id   AF-A0A1H4BU76-F1
#
_cell.length_a   1.000
_cell.length_b   1.000
_cell.length_c   1.000
_cell.angle_alpha   90.00
_cell.angle_beta   90.00
_cell.angle_gamma   90.00
#
_symmetry.space_group_name_H-M   'P 1'
#
loop_
_entity.id
_entity.type
_entity.pdbx_description
1 polymer ?
#
loop_
_entity_poly.entity_id
_entity_poly.type
_entity_poly.pdbx_seq_one_letter_code
_entity_poly.pdbx_strand_id
1 'polypeptide(L)'
;MKKKQKQSPQILSPENYIRQRARNLPIFKCFVNDGWDEQGLAHVTISRKHVNGNITYCSYLVDLKCLGIKDTLYQFNVPEYEFDEYKDKLDDNLGMIESEYNLGHNIIHAGWEYAEEIGFEPHKDFLSITQYMLEEDSDKIPLIDIHCGGENGKPLFVQGPLEDDTMAGMIMNRLEKTLGAGNYDYVLGGGDPFDDSYDNDDDNDIWDNEDDFFDEYSGNSYKENVAIFLELTQYLENVASEDGMFENDRDDEDPDEEEKFKRIGALTNLLYDDLTDFKEVNRWVTKWNKEARDYTITNAAYWQMLGLQNENDFTYEDLSYLTKDANEAKLSEYIRERWGELPYVDFLEIDILDDPSEKKARIKRALKQYPDHALLKLEDMAIKIQDDKLKKTELSFKSLFGERKEITPYEYVMWQMTWLDYFASNYDLSGMEALFLFNDPENYTEYPQVTMFLSALYAMRISVLRIFLLES
;
A
#
# COMPACT_ATOMS: atom_id res chain seq x y z
N MET A 1 -33.81 42.88 -1.18
CA MET A 1 -34.07 41.43 -1.10
C MET A 1 -32.90 40.68 -1.74
N LYS A 2 -32.02 40.06 -0.95
CA LYS A 2 -30.93 39.23 -1.47
C LYS A 2 -31.52 37.89 -1.94
N LYS A 3 -31.37 37.56 -3.23
CA LYS A 3 -31.72 36.24 -3.78
C LYS A 3 -30.78 35.20 -3.16
N LYS A 4 -31.33 34.24 -2.41
CA LYS A 4 -30.61 33.02 -2.03
C LYS A 4 -30.35 32.21 -3.30
N GLN A 5 -29.09 32.04 -3.68
CA GLN A 5 -28.67 31.02 -4.63
C GLN A 5 -29.06 29.65 -4.04
N LYS A 6 -29.88 28.87 -4.77
CA LYS A 6 -30.07 27.45 -4.49
C LYS A 6 -28.74 26.76 -4.82
N GLN A 7 -28.09 26.18 -3.82
CA GLN A 7 -27.00 25.24 -4.03
C GLN A 7 -27.53 24.06 -4.86
N SER A 8 -26.84 23.73 -5.94
CA SER A 8 -27.06 22.51 -6.70
C SER A 8 -26.79 21.31 -5.78
N PRO A 9 -27.62 20.25 -5.79
CA PRO A 9 -27.35 19.05 -5.01
C PRO A 9 -26.02 18.45 -5.48
N GLN A 10 -25.06 18.38 -4.56
CA GLN A 10 -23.75 17.77 -4.79
C GLN A 10 -23.97 16.28 -5.07
N ILE A 11 -23.57 15.80 -6.25
CA ILE A 11 -23.59 14.38 -6.59
C ILE A 11 -22.49 13.73 -5.73
N LEU A 12 -22.87 12.84 -4.82
CA LEU A 12 -21.92 12.09 -4.00
C LEU A 12 -21.23 11.03 -4.87
N SER A 13 -19.94 10.81 -4.66
CA SER A 13 -19.27 9.61 -5.20
C SER A 13 -19.91 8.34 -4.60
N PRO A 14 -19.81 7.17 -5.27
CA PRO A 14 -20.32 5.91 -4.75
C PRO A 14 -19.95 5.62 -3.30
N GLU A 15 -18.68 5.80 -2.95
CA GLU A 15 -18.11 5.54 -1.61
C GLU A 15 -18.72 6.50 -0.58
N ASN A 16 -18.79 7.79 -0.92
CA ASN A 16 -19.38 8.79 -0.04
C ASN A 16 -20.89 8.60 0.11
N TYR A 17 -21.57 8.09 -0.92
CA TYR A 17 -22.97 7.71 -0.81
C TYR A 17 -23.13 6.54 0.15
N ILE A 18 -22.31 5.49 0.04
CA ILE A 18 -22.39 4.34 0.93
C ILE A 18 -22.16 4.80 2.39
N ARG A 19 -21.07 5.54 2.63
CA ARG A 19 -20.73 6.10 3.96
C ARG A 19 -21.86 6.88 4.62
N GLN A 20 -22.56 7.71 3.84
CA GLN A 20 -23.47 8.71 4.40
C GLN A 20 -24.95 8.33 4.27
N ARG A 21 -25.29 7.47 3.31
CA ARG A 21 -26.68 7.31 2.86
C ARG A 21 -27.14 5.88 2.61
N ALA A 22 -26.26 4.88 2.51
CA ALA A 22 -26.69 3.51 2.23
C ALA A 22 -27.75 3.02 3.23
N ARG A 23 -27.53 3.21 4.54
CA ARG A 23 -28.48 2.81 5.62
C ARG A 23 -29.89 3.40 5.49
N ASN A 24 -30.05 4.50 4.76
CA ASN A 24 -31.35 5.14 4.56
C ASN A 24 -32.18 4.48 3.46
N LEU A 25 -31.56 3.63 2.63
CA LEU A 25 -32.25 2.87 1.60
C LEU A 25 -32.92 1.64 2.23
N PRO A 26 -34.11 1.24 1.76
CA PRO A 26 -34.73 -0.01 2.18
C PRO A 26 -33.85 -1.21 1.79
N ILE A 27 -33.70 -2.16 2.70
CA ILE A 27 -33.14 -3.48 2.41
C ILE A 27 -33.93 -4.10 1.25
N PHE A 28 -33.21 -4.70 0.29
CA PHE A 28 -33.79 -5.38 -0.85
C PHE A 28 -33.73 -6.89 -0.69
N LYS A 29 -32.55 -7.48 -0.86
CA LYS A 29 -32.27 -8.91 -0.67
C LYS A 29 -30.94 -9.08 0.07
N CYS A 30 -30.85 -10.15 0.86
CA CYS A 30 -29.58 -10.59 1.43
C CYS A 30 -29.37 -12.05 1.05
N PHE A 31 -28.11 -12.44 0.85
CA PHE A 31 -27.76 -13.81 0.53
C PHE A 31 -26.54 -14.23 1.35
N VAL A 32 -26.44 -15.51 1.61
CA VAL A 32 -25.23 -16.18 2.14
C VAL A 32 -25.00 -17.47 1.38
N ASN A 33 -23.77 -17.93 1.21
CA ASN A 33 -23.49 -19.25 0.62
C ASN A 33 -23.99 -20.38 1.52
N ASP A 34 -24.33 -21.52 0.93
CA ASP A 34 -24.66 -22.75 1.67
C ASP A 34 -23.43 -23.30 2.41
N GLY A 35 -23.67 -23.99 3.53
CA GLY A 35 -22.62 -24.59 4.36
C GLY A 35 -21.69 -23.61 5.10
N TRP A 36 -21.99 -22.31 5.11
CA TRP A 36 -21.19 -21.28 5.79
C TRP A 36 -20.99 -21.54 7.29
N ASP A 37 -21.98 -22.13 7.95
CA ASP A 37 -22.02 -22.42 9.39
C ASP A 37 -21.16 -23.63 9.77
N GLU A 38 -21.08 -24.65 8.91
CA GLU A 38 -20.20 -25.81 9.08
C GLU A 38 -18.75 -25.49 8.65
N GLN A 39 -18.60 -24.82 7.51
CA GLN A 39 -17.28 -24.52 6.94
C GLN A 39 -16.60 -23.33 7.61
N GLY A 40 -17.36 -22.42 8.22
CA GLY A 40 -16.84 -21.21 8.85
C GLY A 40 -16.32 -20.16 7.87
N LEU A 41 -16.65 -20.29 6.59
CA LEU A 41 -16.36 -19.28 5.56
C LEU A 41 -17.68 -18.85 4.92
N ALA A 42 -18.05 -17.60 5.17
CA ALA A 42 -19.31 -17.02 4.77
C ALA A 42 -19.11 -15.92 3.72
N HIS A 43 -19.66 -16.12 2.53
CA HIS A 43 -19.85 -15.08 1.54
C HIS A 43 -21.23 -14.47 1.73
N VAL A 44 -21.30 -13.25 2.29
CA VAL A 44 -22.55 -12.56 2.59
C VAL A 44 -22.73 -11.38 1.64
N THR A 45 -23.87 -11.26 0.98
CA THR A 45 -24.24 -10.07 0.19
C THR A 45 -25.42 -9.36 0.84
N ILE A 46 -25.31 -8.05 1.03
CA ILE A 46 -26.41 -7.19 1.50
C ILE A 46 -26.71 -6.15 0.42
N SER A 47 -27.97 -6.07 0.02
CA SER A 47 -28.41 -5.13 -1.01
C SER A 47 -29.53 -4.21 -0.53
N ARG A 48 -29.57 -3.00 -1.08
CA ARG A 48 -30.59 -1.98 -0.81
C ARG A 48 -31.12 -1.37 -2.10
N LYS A 49 -32.42 -1.09 -2.15
CA LYS A 49 -33.12 -0.61 -3.36
C LYS A 49 -33.28 0.90 -3.35
N HIS A 50 -32.87 1.54 -4.44
CA HIS A 50 -33.07 2.96 -4.68
C HIS A 50 -34.49 3.26 -5.17
N VAL A 51 -34.90 4.52 -5.05
CA VAL A 51 -36.20 4.99 -5.54
C VAL A 51 -36.38 4.89 -7.06
N ASN A 52 -35.28 4.84 -7.81
CA ASN A 52 -35.28 4.64 -9.26
C ASN A 52 -35.40 3.15 -9.65
N GLY A 53 -35.42 2.23 -8.69
CA GLY A 53 -35.47 0.78 -8.90
C GLY A 53 -34.10 0.09 -8.97
N ASN A 54 -33.00 0.85 -9.05
CA ASN A 54 -31.65 0.31 -9.07
C ASN A 54 -31.22 -0.18 -7.68
N ILE A 55 -30.15 -0.97 -7.64
CA ILE A 55 -29.63 -1.63 -6.46
C ILE A 55 -28.24 -1.09 -6.13
N THR A 56 -27.96 -0.86 -4.85
CA THR A 56 -26.59 -0.80 -4.32
C THR A 56 -26.42 -2.01 -3.42
N TYR A 57 -25.31 -2.72 -3.57
CA TYR A 57 -25.00 -3.87 -2.74
C TYR A 57 -23.54 -3.86 -2.31
N CYS A 58 -23.29 -4.52 -1.18
CA CYS A 58 -21.96 -4.85 -0.70
C CYS A 58 -21.89 -6.36 -0.48
N SER A 59 -20.76 -6.96 -0.82
CA SER A 59 -20.47 -8.36 -0.50
C SER A 59 -19.26 -8.46 0.41
N TYR A 60 -19.24 -9.48 1.24
CA TYR A 60 -18.25 -9.69 2.28
C TYR A 60 -17.83 -11.16 2.28
N LEU A 61 -16.53 -11.41 2.27
CA LEU A 61 -15.95 -12.72 2.56
C LEU A 61 -15.53 -12.73 4.03
N VAL A 62 -16.22 -13.53 4.84
CA VAL A 62 -16.06 -13.58 6.29
C VAL A 62 -15.56 -14.95 6.72
N ASP A 63 -14.34 -15.01 7.23
CA ASP A 63 -13.77 -16.16 7.94
C ASP A 63 -14.17 -16.10 9.42
N LEU A 64 -15.14 -16.92 9.79
CA LEU A 64 -15.63 -17.07 11.16
C LEU A 64 -14.69 -17.89 12.04
N LYS A 65 -13.70 -18.56 11.46
CA LYS A 65 -12.77 -19.43 12.20
C LYS A 65 -11.50 -18.71 12.63
N CYS A 66 -11.09 -17.65 11.93
CA CYS A 66 -9.90 -16.89 12.28
C CYS A 66 -9.92 -15.43 11.83
N LEU A 67 -9.80 -15.17 10.53
CA LEU A 67 -9.36 -13.86 10.01
C LEU A 67 -10.46 -12.77 9.99
N GLY A 68 -11.71 -13.14 10.22
CA GLY A 68 -12.83 -12.20 10.14
C GLY A 68 -13.08 -11.77 8.71
N ILE A 69 -13.27 -10.48 8.46
CA ILE A 69 -13.61 -9.98 7.12
C ILE A 69 -12.35 -9.94 6.25
N LYS A 70 -12.15 -10.98 5.44
CA LYS A 70 -11.01 -11.15 4.54
C LYS A 70 -11.06 -10.20 3.35
N ASP A 71 -12.24 -10.01 2.77
CA ASP A 71 -12.44 -9.16 1.60
C ASP A 71 -13.85 -8.56 1.56
N THR A 72 -14.01 -7.47 0.82
CA THR A 72 -15.29 -6.83 0.58
C THR A 72 -15.33 -6.04 -0.72
N LEU A 73 -16.47 -6.10 -1.40
CA LEU A 73 -16.72 -5.33 -2.62
C LEU A 73 -18.03 -4.56 -2.52
N TYR A 74 -18.20 -3.57 -3.38
CA TYR A 74 -19.47 -2.85 -3.51
C TYR A 74 -19.77 -2.49 -4.97
N GLN A 75 -21.07 -2.37 -5.27
CA GLN A 75 -21.56 -1.81 -6.52
C GLN A 75 -22.66 -0.78 -6.23
N PHE A 76 -22.63 0.32 -6.97
CA PHE A 76 -23.49 1.47 -6.69
C PHE A 76 -24.50 1.72 -7.80
N ASN A 77 -25.78 1.73 -7.42
CA ASN A 77 -26.90 2.17 -8.25
C ASN A 77 -26.94 1.44 -9.61
N VAL A 78 -26.68 0.13 -9.60
CA VAL A 78 -26.73 -0.74 -10.77
C VAL A 78 -28.17 -1.16 -11.07
N PRO A 79 -28.54 -1.40 -12.33
CA PRO A 79 -29.82 -2.02 -12.67
C PRO A 79 -30.03 -3.37 -11.97
N GLU A 80 -31.30 -3.72 -11.70
CA GLU A 80 -31.65 -4.97 -11.02
C GLU A 80 -31.15 -6.22 -11.78
N TYR A 81 -31.12 -6.19 -13.12
CA TYR A 81 -30.59 -7.32 -13.91
C TYR A 81 -29.09 -7.55 -13.70
N GLU A 82 -28.28 -6.51 -13.47
CA GLU A 82 -26.84 -6.67 -13.20
C GLU A 82 -26.60 -7.25 -11.82
N PHE A 83 -27.49 -6.94 -10.86
CA PHE A 83 -27.47 -7.58 -9.55
C PHE A 83 -27.88 -9.05 -9.62
N ASP A 84 -28.89 -9.39 -10.41
CA ASP A 84 -29.29 -10.78 -10.63
C ASP A 84 -28.18 -11.58 -11.33
N GLU A 85 -27.51 -11.00 -12.35
CA GLU A 85 -26.34 -11.63 -13.00
C GLU A 85 -25.17 -11.86 -12.01
N TYR A 86 -24.90 -10.89 -11.12
CA TYR A 86 -23.90 -11.05 -10.07
C TYR A 86 -24.27 -12.19 -9.11
N LYS A 87 -25.54 -12.24 -8.66
CA LYS A 87 -26.04 -13.30 -7.79
C LYS A 87 -25.89 -14.66 -8.45
N ASP A 88 -26.27 -14.80 -9.73
CA ASP A 88 -26.21 -16.08 -10.44
C ASP A 88 -24.77 -16.58 -10.61
N LYS A 89 -23.80 -15.68 -10.86
CA LYS A 89 -22.37 -16.05 -10.88
C LYS A 89 -21.84 -16.55 -9.55
N LEU A 90 -22.29 -15.98 -8.44
CA LEU A 90 -21.92 -16.47 -7.10
C LEU A 90 -22.60 -17.80 -6.79
N ASP A 91 -23.87 -17.93 -7.16
CA ASP A 91 -24.69 -19.12 -6.93
C ASP A 91 -24.11 -20.36 -7.63
N ASP A 92 -23.65 -20.20 -8.88
CA ASP A 92 -23.02 -21.27 -9.67
C ASP A 92 -21.76 -21.85 -8.99
N ASN A 93 -21.05 -21.06 -8.19
CA ASN A 93 -19.79 -21.47 -7.54
C ASN A 93 -19.95 -21.83 -6.06
N LEU A 94 -20.84 -21.14 -5.34
CA LEU A 94 -20.91 -21.16 -3.88
C LEU A 94 -22.24 -21.66 -3.33
N GLY A 95 -23.27 -21.82 -4.16
CA GLY A 95 -24.62 -22.19 -3.73
C GLY A 95 -25.26 -21.12 -2.85
N MET A 96 -25.65 -19.99 -3.43
CA MET A 96 -26.12 -18.82 -2.68
C MET A 96 -27.59 -18.97 -2.28
N ILE A 97 -27.88 -18.89 -0.99
CA ILE A 97 -29.23 -18.94 -0.44
C ILE A 97 -29.69 -17.56 0.04
N GLU A 98 -30.97 -17.24 -0.19
CA GLU A 98 -31.58 -16.01 0.34
C GLU A 98 -31.70 -16.08 1.85
N SER A 99 -31.26 -15.02 2.52
CA SER A 99 -31.21 -14.91 3.97
C SER A 99 -31.90 -13.65 4.46
N GLU A 100 -32.34 -13.68 5.72
CA GLU A 100 -32.81 -12.50 6.40
C GLU A 100 -31.64 -11.55 6.69
N TYR A 101 -31.88 -10.25 6.61
CA TYR A 101 -30.87 -9.23 6.89
C TYR A 101 -30.17 -9.44 8.24
N ASN A 102 -30.94 -9.80 9.26
CA ASN A 102 -30.41 -10.01 10.61
C ASN A 102 -29.34 -11.12 10.62
N LEU A 103 -29.52 -12.19 9.85
CA LEU A 103 -28.53 -13.26 9.79
C LEU A 103 -27.23 -12.75 9.15
N GLY A 104 -27.31 -12.12 7.98
CA GLY A 104 -26.12 -11.56 7.31
C GLY A 104 -25.41 -10.51 8.16
N HIS A 105 -26.16 -9.65 8.84
CA HIS A 105 -25.62 -8.65 9.76
C HIS A 105 -24.87 -9.30 10.94
N ASN A 106 -25.48 -10.29 11.62
CA ASN A 106 -24.85 -10.99 12.74
C ASN A 106 -23.61 -11.78 12.29
N ILE A 107 -23.61 -12.41 11.10
CA ILE A 107 -22.43 -13.13 10.57
C ILE A 107 -21.25 -12.18 10.40
N ILE A 108 -21.48 -11.03 9.75
CA ILE A 108 -20.41 -10.07 9.47
C ILE A 108 -19.86 -9.47 10.76
N HIS A 109 -20.74 -9.09 11.70
CA HIS A 109 -20.33 -8.54 12.98
C HIS A 109 -19.62 -9.58 13.86
N ALA A 110 -20.12 -10.81 13.94
CA ALA A 110 -19.48 -11.87 14.71
C ALA A 110 -18.06 -12.18 14.20
N GLY A 111 -17.89 -12.31 12.87
CA GLY A 111 -16.56 -12.52 12.29
C GLY A 111 -15.62 -11.35 12.50
N TRP A 112 -16.11 -10.12 12.36
CA TRP A 112 -15.32 -8.91 12.63
C TRP A 112 -14.87 -8.82 14.08
N GLU A 113 -15.80 -8.93 15.03
CA GLU A 113 -15.51 -8.80 16.46
C GLU A 113 -14.62 -9.94 16.95
N TYR A 114 -14.88 -11.17 16.52
CA TYR A 114 -14.04 -12.32 16.85
C TYR A 114 -12.59 -12.12 16.39
N ALA A 115 -12.41 -11.71 15.13
CA ALA A 115 -11.09 -11.46 14.57
C ALA A 115 -10.36 -10.32 15.31
N GLU A 116 -11.05 -9.23 15.63
CA GLU A 116 -10.46 -8.13 16.42
C GLU A 116 -10.01 -8.59 17.81
N GLU A 117 -10.80 -9.43 18.50
CA GLU A 117 -10.45 -9.97 19.81
C GLU A 117 -9.17 -10.82 19.79
N ILE A 118 -8.93 -11.55 18.69
CA ILE A 118 -7.73 -12.37 18.51
C ILE A 118 -6.61 -11.66 17.73
N GLY A 119 -6.80 -10.37 17.43
CA GLY A 119 -5.77 -9.47 16.94
C GLY A 119 -5.72 -9.25 15.43
N PHE A 120 -6.74 -9.61 14.65
CA PHE A 120 -6.81 -9.28 13.22
C PHE A 120 -7.70 -8.06 12.98
N GLU A 121 -7.31 -7.23 12.01
CA GLU A 121 -8.14 -6.13 11.52
C GLU A 121 -8.87 -6.58 10.25
N PRO A 122 -10.14 -6.18 10.05
CA PRO A 122 -10.85 -6.50 8.81
C PRO A 122 -10.25 -5.76 7.61
N HIS A 123 -10.54 -6.25 6.40
CA HIS A 123 -10.09 -5.64 5.14
C HIS A 123 -10.30 -4.11 5.10
N LYS A 124 -9.33 -3.36 4.56
CA LYS A 124 -9.30 -1.88 4.60
C LYS A 124 -10.57 -1.22 4.04
N ASP A 125 -11.16 -1.81 3.00
CA ASP A 125 -12.37 -1.30 2.37
C ASP A 125 -13.64 -1.57 3.16
N PHE A 126 -13.60 -2.54 4.08
CA PHE A 126 -14.67 -2.74 5.04
C PHE A 126 -14.77 -1.51 5.94
N LEU A 127 -13.66 -1.16 6.58
CA LEU A 127 -13.63 -0.02 7.49
C LEU A 127 -13.83 1.31 6.76
N SER A 128 -13.29 1.44 5.55
CA SER A 128 -13.33 2.70 4.83
C SER A 128 -14.67 2.92 4.12
N ILE A 129 -15.39 1.88 3.70
CA ILE A 129 -16.57 1.99 2.81
C ILE A 129 -17.72 1.06 3.22
N THR A 130 -17.52 -0.26 3.22
CA THR A 130 -18.67 -1.18 3.15
C THR A 130 -19.35 -1.43 4.50
N GLN A 131 -18.67 -1.20 5.65
CA GLN A 131 -19.32 -1.23 6.97
C GLN A 131 -20.52 -0.28 7.08
N TYR A 132 -20.54 0.79 6.28
CA TYR A 132 -21.62 1.76 6.27
C TYR A 132 -22.88 1.28 5.54
N MET A 133 -22.83 0.12 4.88
CA MET A 133 -24.02 -0.58 4.38
C MET A 133 -24.81 -1.25 5.51
N LEU A 134 -24.11 -1.65 6.57
CA LEU A 134 -24.66 -2.31 7.76
C LEU A 134 -25.29 -1.28 8.68
N GLU A 135 -26.42 -1.61 9.30
CA GLU A 135 -26.98 -0.84 10.40
C GLU A 135 -26.05 -0.94 11.61
N GLU A 136 -26.11 0.07 12.48
CA GLU A 136 -25.33 0.04 13.72
C GLU A 136 -25.78 -1.14 14.57
N ASP A 137 -24.80 -1.93 15.03
CA ASP A 137 -25.08 -3.05 15.91
C ASP A 137 -25.67 -2.53 17.23
N SER A 138 -26.94 -2.85 17.45
CA SER A 138 -27.76 -2.30 18.51
C SER A 138 -28.93 -3.23 18.78
N ASP A 139 -29.58 -3.06 19.93
CA ASP A 139 -30.73 -3.86 20.38
C ASP A 139 -31.93 -3.91 19.40
N LYS A 140 -31.89 -3.15 18.29
CA LYS A 140 -32.88 -3.19 17.21
C LYS A 140 -32.71 -4.41 16.31
N ILE A 141 -31.49 -4.93 16.19
CA ILE A 141 -31.17 -6.11 15.39
C ILE A 141 -31.19 -7.29 16.36
N PRO A 142 -32.05 -8.30 16.15
CA PRO A 142 -32.05 -9.49 16.99
C PRO A 142 -30.68 -10.16 16.97
N LEU A 143 -30.11 -10.37 18.15
CA LEU A 143 -28.88 -11.12 18.32
C LEU A 143 -29.10 -12.58 17.92
N ILE A 144 -28.28 -13.05 16.99
CA ILE A 144 -28.20 -14.45 16.55
C ILE A 144 -26.83 -14.94 16.97
N ASP A 145 -26.78 -16.05 17.69
CA ASP A 145 -25.52 -16.65 18.12
C ASP A 145 -24.82 -17.28 16.90
N ILE A 146 -23.72 -16.65 16.47
CA ILE A 146 -22.88 -17.11 15.37
C ILE A 146 -21.64 -17.76 15.96
N HIS A 147 -21.49 -19.06 15.76
CA HIS A 147 -20.33 -19.79 16.25
C HIS A 147 -19.07 -19.32 15.52
N CYS A 148 -18.06 -18.89 16.27
CA CYS A 148 -16.75 -18.48 15.77
C CYS A 148 -15.64 -19.36 16.36
N GLY A 149 -14.57 -19.54 15.60
CA GLY A 149 -13.48 -20.48 15.89
C GLY A 149 -13.78 -21.93 15.48
N GLY A 150 -12.77 -22.79 15.60
CA GLY A 150 -12.85 -24.23 15.35
C GLY A 150 -13.67 -25.00 16.40
N GLU A 151 -13.57 -26.34 16.37
CA GLU A 151 -14.38 -27.24 17.22
C GLU A 151 -14.26 -26.99 18.73
N ASN A 152 -13.15 -26.39 19.18
CA ASN A 152 -12.89 -26.06 20.59
C ASN A 152 -13.07 -24.56 20.92
N GLY A 153 -13.59 -23.76 19.99
CA GLY A 153 -13.65 -22.29 20.10
C GLY A 153 -12.30 -21.58 19.91
N LYS A 154 -11.23 -22.34 19.68
CA LYS A 154 -9.91 -21.80 19.31
C LYS A 154 -9.93 -21.28 17.87
N PRO A 155 -9.16 -20.24 17.53
CA PRO A 155 -9.00 -19.86 16.14
C PRO A 155 -8.44 -21.02 15.32
N LEU A 156 -9.00 -21.22 14.14
CA LEU A 156 -8.53 -22.20 13.16
C LEU A 156 -8.22 -21.46 11.86
N PHE A 157 -6.94 -21.24 11.59
CA PHE A 157 -6.51 -20.67 10.33
C PHE A 157 -6.45 -21.75 9.24
N VAL A 158 -7.09 -21.51 8.11
CA VAL A 158 -6.98 -22.38 6.93
C VAL A 158 -6.45 -21.52 5.79
N GLN A 159 -5.26 -21.84 5.31
CA GLN A 159 -4.64 -21.13 4.20
C GLN A 159 -5.48 -21.36 2.94
N GLY A 160 -6.03 -20.27 2.40
CA GLY A 160 -6.78 -20.26 1.16
C GLY A 160 -5.86 -19.97 -0.03
N PRO A 161 -6.39 -20.03 -1.26
CA PRO A 161 -5.62 -19.78 -2.48
C PRO A 161 -5.17 -18.32 -2.66
N LEU A 162 -5.59 -17.42 -1.76
CA LEU A 162 -5.21 -16.00 -1.77
C LEU A 162 -4.17 -15.67 -0.70
N GLU A 163 -3.83 -16.63 0.17
CA GLU A 163 -2.77 -16.47 1.17
C GLU A 163 -1.56 -17.28 0.71
N ASP A 164 -0.54 -16.59 0.23
CA ASP A 164 0.79 -17.19 0.04
C ASP A 164 1.41 -17.60 1.39
N ASP A 165 2.58 -18.21 1.32
CA ASP A 165 3.27 -18.70 2.51
C ASP A 165 3.74 -17.55 3.42
N THR A 166 4.03 -16.35 2.88
CA THR A 166 4.37 -15.14 3.63
C THR A 166 3.19 -14.76 4.52
N MET A 167 2.03 -14.60 3.91
CA MET A 167 0.80 -14.17 4.57
C MET A 167 0.41 -15.21 5.61
N ALA A 168 0.51 -16.50 5.28
CA ALA A 168 0.29 -17.57 6.22
C ALA A 168 1.25 -17.48 7.42
N GLY A 169 2.54 -17.25 7.20
CA GLY A 169 3.55 -17.05 8.25
C GLY A 169 3.24 -15.85 9.15
N MET A 170 2.85 -14.71 8.56
CA MET A 170 2.45 -13.51 9.30
C MET A 170 1.21 -13.74 10.18
N ILE A 171 0.20 -14.40 9.63
CA ILE A 171 -1.03 -14.78 10.34
C ILE A 171 -0.70 -15.70 11.52
N MET A 172 0.14 -16.70 11.27
CA MET A 172 0.56 -17.67 12.27
C MET A 172 1.37 -17.03 13.40
N ASN A 173 2.29 -16.14 13.08
CA ASN A 173 3.05 -15.37 14.06
C ASN A 173 2.15 -14.43 14.88
N ARG A 174 1.12 -13.84 14.25
CA ARG A 174 0.13 -13.01 14.94
C ARG A 174 -0.66 -13.83 15.95
N LEU A 175 -1.11 -15.03 15.57
CA LEU A 175 -1.80 -15.97 16.46
C LEU A 175 -0.90 -16.41 17.62
N GLU A 176 0.34 -16.80 17.34
CA GLU A 176 1.32 -17.17 18.36
C GLU A 176 1.59 -16.02 19.34
N LYS A 177 1.77 -14.80 18.85
CA LYS A 177 2.03 -13.62 19.69
C LYS A 177 0.83 -13.22 20.54
N THR A 178 -0.39 -13.34 20.01
CA THR A 178 -1.61 -12.86 20.67
C THR A 178 -2.18 -13.90 21.63
N LEU A 179 -2.13 -15.17 21.24
CA LEU A 179 -2.79 -16.27 21.95
C LEU A 179 -1.79 -17.21 22.60
N GLY A 180 -0.58 -17.33 22.07
CA GLY A 180 0.45 -18.26 22.53
C GLY A 180 0.31 -19.68 22.00
N ALA A 181 1.42 -20.41 21.98
CA ALA A 181 1.52 -21.78 21.51
C ALA A 181 0.43 -22.70 22.07
N GLY A 182 -0.27 -23.36 21.14
CA GLY A 182 -1.32 -24.33 21.42
C GLY A 182 -2.70 -23.72 21.70
N ASN A 183 -2.89 -22.41 21.56
CA ASN A 183 -4.19 -21.74 21.70
C ASN A 183 -4.88 -21.42 20.37
N TYR A 184 -4.32 -21.88 19.25
CA TYR A 184 -4.90 -21.83 17.92
C TYR A 184 -4.53 -23.11 17.16
N ASP A 185 -5.31 -23.42 16.13
CA ASP A 185 -5.10 -24.53 15.22
C ASP A 185 -4.91 -23.99 13.79
N TYR A 186 -4.29 -24.77 12.90
CA TYR A 186 -4.04 -24.32 11.54
C TYR A 186 -3.98 -25.47 10.52
N VAL A 187 -4.30 -25.15 9.27
CA VAL A 187 -4.16 -26.01 8.09
C VAL A 187 -3.49 -25.17 7.01
N LEU A 188 -2.23 -25.46 6.72
CA LEU A 188 -1.50 -24.83 5.61
C LEU A 188 -1.79 -25.59 4.30
N GLY A 189 -1.75 -24.86 3.20
CA GLY A 189 -1.87 -25.41 1.86
C GLY A 189 -0.71 -26.35 1.57
N GLY A 190 -1.01 -27.62 1.29
CA GLY A 190 -0.05 -28.49 0.60
C GLY A 190 -0.19 -28.23 -0.89
N GLY A 191 0.91 -27.81 -1.54
CA GLY A 191 0.94 -27.39 -2.95
C GLY A 191 -0.03 -28.14 -3.87
N ASP A 192 -0.89 -27.39 -4.56
CA ASP A 192 -1.97 -27.94 -5.37
C ASP A 192 -1.41 -28.50 -6.71
N PRO A 193 -1.66 -29.78 -7.08
CA PRO A 193 -1.20 -30.40 -8.33
C PRO A 193 -1.93 -29.94 -9.61
N PHE A 194 -2.49 -28.74 -9.62
CA PHE A 194 -3.25 -28.16 -10.73
C PHE A 194 -2.66 -26.84 -11.24
N ASP A 195 -1.38 -26.62 -11.00
CA ASP A 195 -0.58 -25.68 -11.76
C ASP A 195 -0.28 -26.26 -13.16
N ASP A 196 -1.24 -26.09 -14.06
CA ASP A 196 -1.04 -26.22 -15.50
C ASP A 196 -1.87 -25.12 -16.20
N SER A 197 -1.16 -24.20 -16.86
CA SER A 197 -1.59 -22.99 -17.59
C SER A 197 -1.83 -21.76 -16.70
N TYR A 198 -0.99 -20.72 -16.75
CA TYR A 198 -0.50 -20.04 -17.96
C TYR A 198 0.99 -19.64 -17.90
N ASP A 199 1.76 -20.05 -18.91
CA ASP A 199 2.98 -19.34 -19.34
C ASP A 199 2.60 -17.89 -19.69
N ASN A 200 2.85 -16.97 -18.77
CA ASN A 200 3.16 -15.58 -19.10
C ASN A 200 4.61 -15.38 -18.68
N ASP A 201 5.52 -15.51 -19.66
CA ASP A 201 6.84 -14.92 -19.61
C ASP A 201 6.66 -13.39 -19.47
N ASP A 202 6.67 -12.87 -18.24
CA ASP A 202 7.00 -11.48 -17.95
C ASP A 202 7.68 -11.46 -16.58
N ASP A 203 9.01 -11.49 -16.59
CA ASP A 203 9.93 -11.39 -15.45
C ASP A 203 9.58 -10.18 -14.55
N ASN A 204 8.82 -10.37 -13.47
CA ASN A 204 8.72 -9.36 -12.40
C ASN A 204 8.22 -9.84 -11.02
N ASP A 205 8.32 -11.13 -10.66
CA ASP A 205 8.05 -11.55 -9.27
C ASP A 205 9.35 -11.86 -8.50
N ILE A 206 10.11 -10.78 -8.23
CA ILE A 206 11.20 -10.78 -7.25
C ILE A 206 10.66 -11.05 -5.82
N TRP A 207 9.34 -10.94 -5.61
CA TRP A 207 8.71 -10.85 -4.29
C TRP A 207 7.95 -12.12 -3.83
N ASP A 208 7.60 -13.04 -4.72
CA ASP A 208 6.72 -14.18 -4.41
C ASP A 208 7.43 -15.41 -3.78
N ASN A 209 8.74 -15.32 -3.52
CA ASN A 209 9.55 -16.48 -3.08
C ASN A 209 10.50 -16.19 -1.90
N GLU A 210 10.35 -15.08 -1.16
CA GLU A 210 11.18 -14.81 0.04
C GLU A 210 10.87 -15.75 1.23
N ASP A 211 9.74 -16.47 1.19
CA ASP A 211 9.21 -17.26 2.32
C ASP A 211 9.92 -18.57 2.61
N ASP A 212 10.47 -19.21 1.58
CA ASP A 212 11.15 -20.50 1.72
C ASP A 212 12.30 -20.44 2.73
N PHE A 213 12.90 -19.26 2.91
CA PHE A 213 14.03 -19.04 3.82
C PHE A 213 13.64 -18.39 5.15
N PHE A 214 12.44 -17.81 5.27
CA PHE A 214 12.00 -17.19 6.52
C PHE A 214 11.91 -18.23 7.65
N ASP A 215 11.25 -19.36 7.38
CA ASP A 215 11.11 -20.46 8.32
C ASP A 215 12.48 -21.07 8.71
N GLU A 216 13.42 -21.17 7.76
CA GLU A 216 14.78 -21.65 8.00
C GLU A 216 15.50 -20.82 9.08
N TYR A 217 15.33 -19.50 9.04
CA TYR A 217 16.05 -18.57 9.92
C TYR A 217 15.26 -18.14 11.16
N SER A 218 13.94 -18.32 11.19
CA SER A 218 13.09 -17.93 12.32
C SER A 218 13.44 -18.65 13.63
N GLY A 219 13.95 -19.89 13.54
CA GLY A 219 14.37 -20.70 14.69
C GLY A 219 15.77 -20.39 15.22
N ASN A 220 16.55 -19.57 14.50
CA ASN A 220 17.90 -19.21 14.89
C ASN A 220 17.91 -18.13 15.98
N SER A 221 19.01 -18.04 16.72
CA SER A 221 19.24 -16.89 17.59
C SER A 221 19.59 -15.64 16.77
N TYR A 222 19.30 -14.45 17.32
CA TYR A 222 19.71 -13.16 16.75
C TYR A 222 21.18 -13.16 16.28
N LYS A 223 22.10 -13.71 17.08
CA LYS A 223 23.53 -13.74 16.72
C LYS A 223 23.85 -14.64 15.53
N GLU A 224 23.12 -15.74 15.37
CA GLU A 224 23.28 -16.64 14.23
C GLU A 224 22.77 -15.95 12.96
N ASN A 225 21.58 -15.33 13.01
CA ASN A 225 21.03 -14.59 11.88
C ASN A 225 21.91 -13.41 11.46
N VAL A 226 22.47 -12.66 12.43
CA VAL A 226 23.45 -11.59 12.13
C VAL A 226 24.68 -12.15 11.41
N ALA A 227 25.24 -13.28 11.88
CA ALA A 227 26.43 -13.85 11.27
C ALA A 227 26.19 -14.29 9.82
N ILE A 228 25.07 -14.98 9.57
CA ILE A 228 24.67 -15.45 8.24
C ILE A 228 24.40 -14.24 7.32
N PHE A 229 23.66 -13.25 7.80
CA PHE A 229 23.36 -12.04 7.03
C PHE A 229 24.64 -11.29 6.62
N LEU A 230 25.58 -11.10 7.55
CA LEU A 230 26.85 -10.44 7.25
C LEU A 230 27.70 -11.23 6.26
N GLU A 231 27.70 -12.56 6.34
CA GLU A 231 28.38 -13.44 5.37
C GLU A 231 27.75 -13.34 3.98
N LEU A 232 26.43 -13.48 3.89
CA LEU A 232 25.71 -13.41 2.62
C LEU A 232 25.88 -12.05 1.95
N THR A 233 25.92 -10.96 2.72
CA THR A 233 26.07 -9.59 2.18
C THR A 233 27.52 -9.14 1.94
N GLN A 234 28.54 -10.00 2.11
CA GLN A 234 29.95 -9.61 1.86
C GLN A 234 30.23 -9.16 0.43
N TYR A 235 29.53 -9.71 -0.57
CA TYR A 235 29.76 -9.34 -1.98
C TYR A 235 29.37 -7.89 -2.29
N LEU A 236 28.51 -7.26 -1.48
CA LEU A 236 28.18 -5.83 -1.58
C LEU A 236 29.42 -4.94 -1.36
N GLU A 237 30.49 -5.45 -0.75
CA GLU A 237 31.77 -4.74 -0.62
C GLU A 237 32.49 -4.54 -1.96
N ASN A 238 32.27 -5.43 -2.94
CA ASN A 238 32.98 -5.39 -4.22
C ASN A 238 32.31 -4.46 -5.25
N VAL A 239 31.00 -4.22 -5.13
CA VAL A 239 30.22 -3.38 -6.06
C VAL A 239 30.60 -1.90 -5.94
N ALA A 240 31.04 -1.45 -4.76
CA ALA A 240 31.44 -0.07 -4.52
C ALA A 240 32.81 0.31 -5.13
N SER A 241 33.52 -0.62 -5.79
CA SER A 241 34.90 -0.43 -6.26
C SER A 241 35.07 -0.33 -7.78
N GLU A 242 34.01 -0.53 -8.58
CA GLU A 242 34.08 -0.37 -10.03
C GLU A 242 33.17 0.77 -10.50
N ASP A 243 33.81 1.83 -11.01
CA ASP A 243 33.19 2.88 -11.80
C ASP A 243 32.55 2.26 -13.06
N GLY A 244 31.22 2.13 -13.09
CA GLY A 244 30.50 2.01 -14.36
C GLY A 244 29.32 1.05 -14.37
N MET A 245 28.13 1.64 -14.30
CA MET A 245 26.88 1.20 -14.92
C MET A 245 26.30 -0.17 -14.55
N PHE A 246 25.03 -0.15 -14.15
CA PHE A 246 24.08 -1.24 -14.40
C PHE A 246 24.10 -1.57 -15.91
N GLU A 247 24.96 -2.48 -16.35
CA GLU A 247 24.82 -3.12 -17.65
C GLU A 247 23.63 -4.08 -17.56
N ASN A 248 22.52 -3.68 -18.18
CA ASN A 248 21.28 -4.43 -18.37
C ASN A 248 21.44 -5.64 -19.33
N ASP A 249 22.59 -6.31 -19.33
CA ASP A 249 22.86 -7.46 -20.22
C ASP A 249 23.34 -8.67 -19.42
N ARG A 250 22.59 -9.08 -18.38
CA ARG A 250 22.70 -10.43 -17.79
C ARG A 250 21.44 -11.21 -18.11
N ASP A 251 21.34 -11.69 -19.35
CA ASP A 251 20.27 -12.56 -19.86
C ASP A 251 20.33 -14.02 -19.32
N ASP A 252 21.04 -14.26 -18.22
CA ASP A 252 21.05 -15.56 -17.52
C ASP A 252 21.06 -15.26 -16.02
N GLU A 253 19.89 -15.25 -15.37
CA GLU A 253 19.80 -15.24 -13.91
C GLU A 253 20.47 -16.51 -13.38
N ASP A 254 21.61 -16.37 -12.70
CA ASP A 254 22.24 -17.48 -11.99
C ASP A 254 21.30 -17.88 -10.84
N PRO A 255 20.72 -19.10 -10.83
CA PRO A 255 19.80 -19.52 -9.79
C PRO A 255 20.43 -19.41 -8.38
N ASP A 256 21.76 -19.51 -8.29
CA ASP A 256 22.50 -19.34 -7.05
C ASP A 256 22.53 -17.86 -6.57
N GLU A 257 22.45 -16.88 -7.47
CA GLU A 257 22.36 -15.44 -7.14
C GLU A 257 20.94 -15.06 -6.68
N GLU A 258 19.91 -15.61 -7.32
CA GLU A 258 18.50 -15.38 -6.98
C GLU A 258 18.15 -15.96 -5.59
N GLU A 259 18.54 -17.22 -5.32
CA GLU A 259 18.36 -17.85 -4.00
C GLU A 259 19.04 -17.03 -2.89
N LYS A 260 20.25 -16.55 -3.18
CA LYS A 260 21.02 -15.74 -2.23
C LYS A 260 20.32 -14.42 -1.92
N PHE A 261 19.73 -13.77 -2.91
CA PHE A 261 18.97 -12.53 -2.72
C PHE A 261 17.75 -12.77 -1.82
N LYS A 262 16.98 -13.83 -2.09
CA LYS A 262 15.82 -14.24 -1.26
C LYS A 262 16.22 -14.52 0.18
N ARG A 263 17.34 -15.25 0.41
CA ARG A 263 17.90 -15.48 1.75
C ARG A 263 18.27 -14.18 2.48
N ILE A 264 18.82 -13.20 1.76
CA ILE A 264 19.14 -11.89 2.31
C ILE A 264 17.85 -11.14 2.70
N GLY A 265 16.80 -11.21 1.89
CA GLY A 265 15.49 -10.65 2.18
C GLY A 265 14.88 -11.19 3.48
N ALA A 266 14.77 -12.51 3.59
CA ALA A 266 14.26 -13.18 4.78
C ALA A 266 15.01 -12.77 6.07
N LEU A 267 16.35 -12.78 6.02
CA LEU A 267 17.18 -12.34 7.15
C LEU A 267 17.02 -10.85 7.45
N THR A 268 16.87 -10.01 6.42
CA THR A 268 16.64 -8.57 6.59
C THR A 268 15.35 -8.35 7.36
N ASN A 269 14.26 -9.01 6.97
CA ASN A 269 12.96 -8.92 7.65
C ASN A 269 13.06 -9.32 9.13
N LEU A 270 13.64 -10.49 9.42
CA LEU A 270 13.84 -10.98 10.80
C LEU A 270 14.69 -10.02 11.65
N LEU A 271 15.76 -9.46 11.08
CA LEU A 271 16.65 -8.57 11.81
C LEU A 271 16.04 -7.19 12.06
N TYR A 272 15.24 -6.65 11.13
CA TYR A 272 14.47 -5.43 11.37
C TYR A 272 13.40 -5.64 12.45
N ASP A 273 12.75 -6.80 12.50
CA ASP A 273 11.81 -7.15 13.56
C ASP A 273 12.47 -7.15 14.96
N ASP A 274 13.70 -7.67 15.05
CA ASP A 274 14.47 -7.71 16.30
C ASP A 274 15.00 -6.32 16.73
N LEU A 275 15.31 -5.45 15.76
CA LEU A 275 16.04 -4.20 16.00
C LEU A 275 15.15 -2.95 16.10
N THR A 276 13.92 -2.98 15.58
CA THR A 276 13.06 -1.80 15.51
C THR A 276 12.06 -1.68 16.67
N ASP A 277 11.68 -0.45 17.02
CA ASP A 277 10.56 -0.23 17.94
C ASP A 277 9.25 -0.25 17.15
N PHE A 278 8.51 -1.35 17.26
CA PHE A 278 7.20 -1.52 16.65
C PHE A 278 6.23 -0.34 16.88
N LYS A 279 6.25 0.30 18.05
CA LYS A 279 5.38 1.45 18.32
C LYS A 279 5.79 2.67 17.50
N GLU A 280 7.09 2.86 17.28
CA GLU A 280 7.59 3.93 16.42
C GLU A 280 7.29 3.65 14.94
N VAL A 281 7.53 2.42 14.47
CA VAL A 281 7.20 1.99 13.11
C VAL A 281 5.71 2.21 12.83
N ASN A 282 4.82 1.70 13.68
CA ASN A 282 3.38 1.84 13.49
C ASN A 282 2.91 3.31 13.57
N ARG A 283 3.54 4.14 14.41
CA ARG A 283 3.23 5.58 14.48
C ARG A 283 3.52 6.26 13.15
N TRP A 284 4.62 5.89 12.48
CA TRP A 284 4.96 6.42 11.16
C TRP A 284 3.98 5.96 10.09
N VAL A 285 3.77 4.66 9.96
CA VAL A 285 2.85 4.07 8.99
C VAL A 285 1.45 4.67 9.14
N THR A 286 0.91 4.73 10.36
CA THR A 286 -0.39 5.36 10.64
C THR A 286 -0.43 6.83 10.22
N LYS A 287 0.65 7.59 10.48
CA LYS A 287 0.73 9.00 10.11
C LYS A 287 0.71 9.17 8.59
N TRP A 288 1.54 8.43 7.85
CA TRP A 288 1.59 8.54 6.40
C TRP A 288 0.33 8.01 5.74
N ASN A 289 -0.26 6.92 6.22
CA ASN A 289 -1.57 6.44 5.75
C ASN A 289 -2.68 7.47 5.95
N LYS A 290 -2.60 8.30 6.99
CA LYS A 290 -3.53 9.42 7.17
C LYS A 290 -3.26 10.56 6.18
N GLU A 291 -2.00 10.92 5.97
CA GLU A 291 -1.60 11.95 4.99
C GLU A 291 -1.94 11.53 3.55
N ALA A 292 -1.77 10.25 3.21
CA ALA A 292 -2.09 9.67 1.90
C ALA A 292 -3.57 9.80 1.51
N ARG A 293 -4.48 9.92 2.48
CA ARG A 293 -5.92 10.19 2.22
C ARG A 293 -6.18 11.60 1.70
N ASP A 294 -5.23 12.52 1.89
CA ASP A 294 -5.40 13.92 1.55
C ASP A 294 -4.88 14.28 0.15
N TYR A 295 -4.21 13.36 -0.55
CA TYR A 295 -3.68 13.57 -1.90
C TYR A 295 -3.90 12.37 -2.83
N THR A 296 -3.72 12.60 -4.13
CA THR A 296 -3.72 11.57 -5.17
C THR A 296 -2.48 11.72 -6.04
N ILE A 297 -1.87 10.59 -6.40
CA ILE A 297 -0.75 10.56 -7.35
C ILE A 297 -1.33 10.48 -8.76
N THR A 298 -1.01 11.45 -9.60
CA THR A 298 -1.56 11.52 -10.96
C THR A 298 -0.72 12.42 -11.87
N ASN A 299 -0.63 12.05 -13.14
CA ASN A 299 0.00 12.88 -14.17
C ASN A 299 -0.79 14.17 -14.46
N ALA A 300 -2.05 14.29 -14.01
CA ALA A 300 -2.83 15.52 -14.12
C ALA A 300 -2.18 16.70 -13.37
N ALA A 301 -1.35 16.44 -12.36
CA ALA A 301 -0.67 17.46 -11.58
C ALA A 301 0.59 18.06 -12.24
N TYR A 302 0.98 17.61 -13.44
CA TYR A 302 2.23 18.04 -14.10
C TYR A 302 2.34 19.56 -14.25
N TRP A 303 1.25 20.23 -14.61
CA TRP A 303 1.25 21.69 -14.75
C TRP A 303 1.63 22.40 -13.43
N GLN A 304 1.21 21.87 -12.28
CA GLN A 304 1.56 22.40 -10.96
C GLN A 304 3.03 22.12 -10.64
N MET A 305 3.52 20.92 -10.96
CA MET A 305 4.93 20.56 -10.83
C MET A 305 5.82 21.48 -11.68
N LEU A 306 5.40 21.84 -12.88
CA LEU A 306 6.13 22.79 -13.74
C LEU A 306 6.14 24.22 -13.15
N GLY A 307 5.16 24.57 -12.31
CA GLY A 307 4.94 25.91 -11.77
C GLY A 307 4.02 26.80 -12.62
N LEU A 308 3.22 26.21 -13.51
CA LEU A 308 2.20 26.92 -14.27
C LEU A 308 1.06 27.37 -13.32
N GLN A 309 0.40 28.47 -13.68
CA GLN A 309 -0.69 29.04 -12.86
C GLN A 309 -2.07 28.54 -13.27
N ASN A 310 -2.21 27.98 -14.47
CA ASN A 310 -3.49 27.54 -15.03
C ASN A 310 -3.29 26.19 -15.74
N GLU A 311 -4.08 25.20 -15.35
CA GLU A 311 -4.10 23.86 -15.96
C GLU A 311 -4.34 23.91 -17.48
N ASN A 312 -5.15 24.86 -17.96
CA ASN A 312 -5.47 24.99 -19.39
C ASN A 312 -4.27 25.40 -20.25
N ASP A 313 -3.16 25.82 -19.64
CA ASP A 313 -1.93 26.17 -20.35
C ASP A 313 -1.06 24.92 -20.64
N PHE A 314 -1.51 23.74 -20.20
CA PHE A 314 -0.84 22.45 -20.34
C PHE A 314 -1.71 21.45 -21.12
N THR A 315 -1.17 20.86 -22.19
CA THR A 315 -1.91 19.92 -23.05
C THR A 315 -1.45 18.47 -22.88
N TYR A 316 -2.21 17.54 -23.47
CA TYR A 316 -1.82 16.14 -23.51
C TYR A 316 -0.55 15.91 -24.34
N GLU A 317 -0.33 16.69 -25.41
CA GLU A 317 0.91 16.63 -26.18
C GLU A 317 2.12 17.07 -25.34
N ASP A 318 1.94 18.12 -24.54
CA ASP A 318 2.94 18.60 -23.60
C ASP A 318 3.27 17.50 -22.57
N LEU A 319 2.25 16.86 -21.98
CA LEU A 319 2.43 15.72 -21.07
C LEU A 319 3.16 14.56 -21.74
N SER A 320 2.73 14.15 -22.94
CA SER A 320 3.36 13.04 -23.65
C SER A 320 4.81 13.32 -24.01
N TYR A 321 5.21 14.57 -24.24
CA TYR A 321 6.60 14.93 -24.49
C TYR A 321 7.43 14.78 -23.21
N LEU A 322 6.94 15.36 -22.11
CA LEU A 322 7.63 15.41 -20.83
C LEU A 322 7.75 14.04 -20.14
N THR A 323 6.92 13.06 -20.50
CA THR A 323 6.99 11.70 -19.94
C THR A 323 7.73 10.70 -20.84
N LYS A 324 8.13 11.09 -22.06
CA LYS A 324 8.80 10.19 -23.03
C LYS A 324 10.31 10.37 -23.14
N ASP A 325 10.83 11.58 -22.97
CA ASP A 325 12.26 11.87 -23.12
C ASP A 325 12.91 12.03 -21.73
N ALA A 326 13.94 11.25 -21.44
CA ALA A 326 14.68 11.32 -20.17
C ALA A 326 15.82 12.37 -20.18
N ASN A 327 16.01 13.11 -21.28
CA ASN A 327 17.10 14.09 -21.38
C ASN A 327 16.70 15.46 -20.81
N GLU A 328 17.22 15.79 -19.63
CA GLU A 328 16.94 17.03 -18.89
C GLU A 328 17.26 18.32 -19.66
N ALA A 329 18.31 18.30 -20.50
CA ALA A 329 18.67 19.47 -21.31
C ALA A 329 17.62 19.75 -22.40
N LYS A 330 17.08 18.70 -23.04
CA LYS A 330 15.99 18.84 -24.02
C LYS A 330 14.68 19.24 -23.36
N LEU A 331 14.37 18.65 -22.19
CA LEU A 331 13.18 19.03 -21.41
C LEU A 331 13.24 20.52 -21.05
N SER A 332 14.40 20.99 -20.57
CA SER A 332 14.63 22.40 -20.26
C SER A 332 14.44 23.32 -21.47
N GLU A 333 14.99 22.95 -22.64
CA GLU A 333 14.82 23.70 -23.88
C GLU A 333 13.35 23.78 -24.29
N TYR A 334 12.65 22.64 -24.31
CA TYR A 334 11.23 22.58 -24.63
C TYR A 334 10.37 23.45 -23.72
N ILE A 335 10.58 23.37 -22.40
CA ILE A 335 9.84 24.16 -21.41
C ILE A 335 10.08 25.66 -21.62
N ARG A 336 11.33 26.07 -21.86
CA ARG A 336 11.68 27.47 -22.14
C ARG A 336 11.01 27.99 -23.41
N GLU A 337 11.00 27.21 -24.48
CA GLU A 337 10.33 27.59 -25.73
C GLU A 337 8.82 27.71 -25.57
N ARG A 338 8.21 26.82 -24.78
CA ARG A 338 6.76 26.71 -24.63
C ARG A 338 6.18 27.73 -23.64
N TRP A 339 6.82 27.89 -22.48
CA TRP A 339 6.29 28.69 -21.36
C TRP A 339 7.29 29.71 -20.79
N GLY A 340 8.54 29.74 -21.28
CA GLY A 340 9.58 30.61 -20.76
C GLY A 340 10.23 30.09 -19.47
N GLU A 341 10.75 30.99 -18.65
CA GLU A 341 11.36 30.61 -17.37
C GLU A 341 10.29 30.13 -16.38
N LEU A 342 10.45 28.90 -15.91
CA LEU A 342 9.62 28.27 -14.89
C LEU A 342 10.49 27.72 -13.75
N PRO A 343 9.96 27.57 -12.53
CA PRO A 343 10.72 26.99 -11.42
C PRO A 343 11.23 25.58 -11.70
N TYR A 344 10.55 24.80 -12.53
CA TYR A 344 11.02 23.47 -12.92
C TYR A 344 12.27 23.53 -13.82
N VAL A 345 12.45 24.58 -14.63
CA VAL A 345 13.69 24.78 -15.39
C VAL A 345 14.86 25.08 -14.44
N ASP A 346 14.64 25.92 -13.43
CA ASP A 346 15.65 26.17 -12.39
C ASP A 346 16.02 24.87 -11.67
N PHE A 347 15.05 23.99 -11.40
CA PHE A 347 15.27 22.68 -10.80
C PHE A 347 16.13 21.77 -11.69
N LEU A 348 15.80 21.61 -12.97
CA LEU A 348 16.59 20.79 -13.92
C LEU A 348 18.03 21.31 -14.04
N GLU A 349 18.22 22.63 -14.11
CA GLU A 349 19.57 23.19 -14.15
C GLU A 349 20.36 23.01 -12.85
N ILE A 350 19.68 22.97 -11.72
CA ILE A 350 20.28 22.75 -10.41
C ILE A 350 20.75 21.30 -10.28
N ASP A 351 19.99 20.36 -10.84
CA ASP A 351 20.25 18.94 -10.66
C ASP A 351 21.55 18.49 -11.33
N ILE A 352 21.81 18.99 -12.54
CA ILE A 352 23.04 18.72 -13.31
C ILE A 352 24.32 19.41 -12.78
N LEU A 353 24.25 20.15 -11.66
CA LEU A 353 25.43 20.83 -11.11
C LEU A 353 26.25 19.90 -10.22
N ASP A 354 27.52 19.72 -10.58
CA ASP A 354 28.48 18.94 -9.79
C ASP A 354 29.00 19.68 -8.55
N ASP A 355 29.10 21.02 -8.58
CA ASP A 355 29.68 21.80 -7.46
C ASP A 355 28.65 22.01 -6.33
N PRO A 356 28.88 21.45 -5.13
CA PRO A 356 27.89 21.55 -4.04
C PRO A 356 27.67 22.98 -3.53
N SER A 357 28.69 23.84 -3.62
CA SER A 357 28.58 25.23 -3.16
C SER A 357 27.72 26.06 -4.11
N GLU A 358 27.89 25.85 -5.41
CA GLU A 358 27.06 26.43 -6.46
C GLU A 358 25.63 25.91 -6.38
N LYS A 359 25.43 24.59 -6.24
CA LYS A 359 24.09 23.97 -6.07
C LYS A 359 23.36 24.61 -4.88
N LYS A 360 23.99 24.68 -3.70
CA LYS A 360 23.45 25.38 -2.50
C LYS A 360 23.10 26.86 -2.77
N ALA A 361 23.90 27.58 -3.54
CA ALA A 361 23.64 28.99 -3.85
C ALA A 361 22.52 29.19 -4.88
N ARG A 362 22.40 28.31 -5.87
CA ARG A 362 21.31 28.30 -6.87
C ARG A 362 19.98 27.97 -6.22
N ILE A 363 19.90 26.92 -5.40
CA ILE A 363 18.67 26.52 -4.68
C ILE A 363 18.13 27.68 -3.83
N LYS A 364 18.99 28.34 -3.05
CA LYS A 364 18.59 29.51 -2.24
C LYS A 364 18.04 30.67 -3.07
N ARG A 365 18.58 30.89 -4.27
CA ARG A 365 18.08 31.93 -5.19
C ARG A 365 16.74 31.53 -5.78
N ALA A 366 16.61 30.29 -6.25
CA ALA A 366 15.38 29.75 -6.82
C ALA A 366 14.23 29.77 -5.79
N LEU A 367 14.46 29.29 -4.56
CA LEU A 367 13.46 29.31 -3.49
C LEU A 367 13.09 30.72 -3.02
N LYS A 368 13.95 31.73 -3.21
CA LYS A 368 13.57 33.13 -2.96
C LYS A 368 12.55 33.64 -3.97
N GLN A 369 12.60 33.12 -5.20
CA GLN A 369 11.69 33.47 -6.29
C GLN A 369 10.42 32.59 -6.28
N TYR A 370 10.59 31.31 -5.94
CA TYR A 370 9.56 30.27 -5.98
C TYR A 370 9.49 29.53 -4.63
N PRO A 371 9.04 30.20 -3.56
CA PRO A 371 9.11 29.64 -2.19
C PRO A 371 8.26 28.39 -1.98
N ASP A 372 7.25 28.17 -2.82
CA ASP A 372 6.28 27.08 -2.68
C ASP A 372 6.52 25.90 -3.65
N HIS A 373 7.56 25.97 -4.48
CA HIS A 373 7.84 24.91 -5.47
C HIS A 373 8.40 23.65 -4.80
N ALA A 374 7.69 22.52 -4.93
CA ALA A 374 7.97 21.31 -4.17
C ALA A 374 9.36 20.72 -4.47
N LEU A 375 9.73 20.55 -5.73
CA LEU A 375 11.02 19.95 -6.10
C LEU A 375 12.22 20.79 -5.64
N LEU A 376 12.10 22.12 -5.68
CA LEU A 376 13.15 23.01 -5.16
C LEU A 376 13.27 22.95 -3.64
N LYS A 377 12.16 22.71 -2.92
CA LYS A 377 12.18 22.47 -1.48
C LYS A 377 12.86 21.12 -1.16
N LEU A 378 12.61 20.08 -1.96
CA LEU A 378 13.27 18.77 -1.80
C LEU A 378 14.80 18.91 -1.94
N GLU A 379 15.27 19.67 -2.92
CA GLU A 379 16.70 19.99 -3.07
C GLU A 379 17.30 20.68 -1.82
N ASP A 380 16.57 21.65 -1.24
CA ASP A 380 17.00 22.29 0.02
C ASP A 380 16.97 21.32 1.22
N MET A 381 16.02 20.38 1.23
CA MET A 381 15.95 19.33 2.25
C MET A 381 17.13 18.37 2.15
N ALA A 382 17.50 17.90 0.96
CA ALA A 382 18.67 17.06 0.74
C ALA A 382 19.96 17.72 1.27
N ILE A 383 20.14 19.03 1.00
CA ILE A 383 21.25 19.81 1.58
C ILE A 383 21.19 19.82 3.11
N LYS A 384 20.00 19.99 3.69
CA LYS A 384 19.83 20.02 5.15
C LYS A 384 20.07 18.65 5.78
N ILE A 385 19.83 17.55 5.08
CA ILE A 385 20.18 16.19 5.54
C ILE A 385 21.70 16.07 5.63
N GLN A 386 22.42 16.40 4.56
CA GLN A 386 23.89 16.38 4.53
C GLN A 386 24.53 17.28 5.60
N ASP A 387 23.88 18.40 5.93
CA ASP A 387 24.34 19.36 6.93
C ASP A 387 23.91 18.99 8.38
N ASP A 388 23.18 17.89 8.59
CA ASP A 388 22.54 17.48 9.87
C ASP A 388 21.68 18.60 10.50
N LYS A 389 20.82 19.21 9.67
CA LYS A 389 19.96 20.34 10.04
C LYS A 389 18.49 20.12 9.78
N LEU A 390 18.12 19.08 9.03
CA LEU A 390 16.73 18.84 8.68
C LEU A 390 15.96 18.31 9.90
N LYS A 391 14.83 18.95 10.24
CA LYS A 391 13.95 18.42 11.28
C LYS A 391 12.92 17.48 10.69
N LYS A 392 12.67 16.35 11.36
CA LYS A 392 11.59 15.37 11.06
C LYS A 392 10.20 16.00 10.77
N THR A 393 9.88 17.14 11.39
CA THR A 393 8.62 17.86 11.15
C THR A 393 8.53 18.60 9.82
N GLU A 394 9.67 18.86 9.17
CA GLU A 394 9.75 19.55 7.87
C GLU A 394 9.41 18.63 6.68
N LEU A 395 9.37 17.31 6.88
CA LEU A 395 9.13 16.31 5.83
C LEU A 395 7.66 15.88 5.66
N SER A 396 6.69 16.61 6.25
CA SER A 396 5.28 16.27 6.05
C SER A 396 4.78 16.65 4.65
N PHE A 397 3.72 15.99 4.18
CA PHE A 397 3.10 16.35 2.91
C PHE A 397 2.76 17.85 2.84
N LYS A 398 2.19 18.39 3.92
CA LYS A 398 1.74 19.78 4.00
C LYS A 398 2.88 20.81 3.96
N SER A 399 4.05 20.53 4.55
CA SER A 399 5.18 21.47 4.46
C SER A 399 5.73 21.56 3.04
N LEU A 400 5.71 20.44 2.33
CA LEU A 400 6.25 20.33 0.99
C LEU A 400 5.27 20.84 -0.07
N PHE A 401 4.08 20.26 -0.13
CA PHE A 401 3.09 20.47 -1.18
C PHE A 401 1.96 21.45 -0.80
N GLY A 402 1.92 21.93 0.44
CA GLY A 402 0.93 22.90 0.89
C GLY A 402 -0.49 22.31 0.95
N GLU A 403 -1.42 22.93 0.24
CA GLU A 403 -2.84 22.51 0.15
C GLU A 403 -3.14 21.76 -1.16
N ARG A 404 -2.11 21.34 -1.91
CA ARG A 404 -2.29 20.54 -3.13
C ARG A 404 -2.99 19.23 -2.80
N LYS A 405 -3.88 18.83 -3.70
CA LYS A 405 -4.64 17.56 -3.64
C LYS A 405 -4.08 16.51 -4.59
N GLU A 406 -3.23 16.93 -5.52
CA GLU A 406 -2.68 16.08 -6.57
C GLU A 406 -1.18 16.36 -6.71
N ILE A 407 -0.40 15.29 -6.81
CA ILE A 407 1.05 15.33 -7.03
C ILE A 407 1.42 14.40 -8.17
N THR A 408 2.50 14.69 -8.87
CA THR A 408 2.97 13.79 -9.93
C THR A 408 3.64 12.55 -9.33
N PRO A 409 3.70 11.42 -10.05
CA PRO A 409 4.51 10.28 -9.64
C PRO A 409 5.99 10.65 -9.41
N TYR A 410 6.54 11.55 -10.22
CA TYR A 410 7.92 12.04 -10.07
C TYR A 410 8.11 12.80 -8.75
N GLU A 411 7.19 13.72 -8.42
CA GLU A 411 7.22 14.42 -7.13
C GLU A 411 7.08 13.47 -5.94
N TYR A 412 6.25 12.44 -6.07
CA TYR A 412 6.10 11.41 -5.05
C TYR A 412 7.42 10.66 -4.82
N VAL A 413 8.03 10.14 -5.88
CA VAL A 413 9.31 9.41 -5.80
C VAL A 413 10.41 10.28 -5.20
N MET A 414 10.56 11.53 -5.66
CA MET A 414 11.57 12.45 -5.10
C MET A 414 11.34 12.72 -3.61
N TRP A 415 10.09 12.79 -3.17
CA TRP A 415 9.75 12.95 -1.76
C TRP A 415 10.06 11.68 -0.95
N GLN A 416 9.71 10.49 -1.45
CA GLN A 416 10.05 9.23 -0.78
C GLN A 416 11.57 9.00 -0.73
N MET A 417 12.31 9.35 -1.77
CA MET A 417 13.78 9.34 -1.79
C MET A 417 14.38 10.26 -0.72
N THR A 418 13.75 11.41 -0.47
CA THR A 418 14.20 12.33 0.59
C THR A 418 13.97 11.74 2.00
N TRP A 419 12.86 11.00 2.20
CA TRP A 419 12.65 10.23 3.43
C TRP A 419 13.70 9.12 3.58
N LEU A 420 13.98 8.40 2.50
CA LEU A 420 14.98 7.34 2.46
C LEU A 420 16.36 7.87 2.86
N ASP A 421 16.81 8.97 2.24
CA ASP A 421 18.09 9.62 2.57
C ASP A 421 18.12 10.12 4.02
N TYR A 422 17.01 10.70 4.51
CA TYR A 422 16.92 11.14 5.90
C TYR A 422 17.10 9.99 6.88
N PHE A 423 16.42 8.85 6.69
CA PHE A 423 16.54 7.72 7.61
C PHE A 423 17.89 7.02 7.49
N ALA A 424 18.40 6.84 6.27
CA ALA A 424 19.72 6.27 6.03
C ALA A 424 20.83 7.10 6.70
N SER A 425 20.82 8.42 6.50
CA SER A 425 21.81 9.34 7.09
C SER A 425 21.80 9.38 8.62
N ASN A 426 20.69 8.98 9.25
CA ASN A 426 20.53 8.94 10.71
C ASN A 426 20.64 7.52 11.30
N TYR A 427 20.86 6.49 10.47
CA TYR A 427 20.75 5.08 10.86
C TYR A 427 19.42 4.77 11.59
N ASP A 428 18.33 5.43 11.19
CA ASP A 428 17.00 5.26 11.80
C ASP A 428 16.32 4.02 11.20
N LEU A 429 16.62 2.84 11.75
CA LEU A 429 16.06 1.57 11.30
C LEU A 429 14.53 1.54 11.39
N SER A 430 13.93 2.17 12.41
CA SER A 430 12.47 2.20 12.57
C SER A 430 11.80 3.09 11.52
N GLY A 431 12.45 4.19 11.13
CA GLY A 431 12.01 5.01 10.00
C GLY A 431 12.14 4.30 8.66
N MET A 432 13.25 3.60 8.45
CA MET A 432 13.49 2.79 7.25
C MET A 432 12.43 1.70 7.09
N GLU A 433 12.17 0.95 8.16
CA GLU A 433 11.18 -0.11 8.16
C GLU A 433 9.76 0.42 7.91
N ALA A 434 9.41 1.54 8.55
CA ALA A 434 8.12 2.17 8.29
C ALA A 434 7.99 2.62 6.83
N LEU A 435 9.07 3.11 6.20
CA LEU A 435 9.06 3.57 4.82
C LEU A 435 8.88 2.40 3.85
N PHE A 436 9.50 1.25 4.14
CA PHE A 436 9.29 -0.01 3.43
C PHE A 436 7.84 -0.48 3.54
N LEU A 437 7.31 -0.63 4.76
CA LEU A 437 5.93 -1.08 5.00
C LEU A 437 4.86 -0.12 4.45
N PHE A 438 5.16 1.17 4.34
CA PHE A 438 4.23 2.15 3.78
C PHE A 438 4.17 2.09 2.24
N ASN A 439 5.27 1.72 1.58
CA ASN A 439 5.38 1.68 0.12
C ASN A 439 5.20 0.25 -0.39
N ASP A 440 4.00 -0.29 -0.21
CA ASP A 440 3.64 -1.62 -0.70
C ASP A 440 3.50 -1.61 -2.25
N PRO A 441 4.18 -2.54 -2.97
CA PRO A 441 4.18 -2.66 -4.42
C PRO A 441 2.78 -2.69 -5.05
N GLU A 442 1.80 -3.32 -4.40
CA GLU A 442 0.44 -3.46 -4.93
C GLU A 442 -0.27 -2.11 -5.14
N ASN A 443 0.16 -1.07 -4.42
CA ASN A 443 -0.48 0.24 -4.47
C ASN A 443 -0.06 1.09 -5.68
N TYR A 444 0.95 0.69 -6.46
CA TYR A 444 1.59 1.57 -7.45
C TYR A 444 1.94 0.94 -8.81
N THR A 445 1.30 -0.19 -9.16
CA THR A 445 1.56 -0.96 -10.39
C THR A 445 1.43 -0.16 -11.69
N GLU A 446 0.72 0.97 -11.70
CA GLU A 446 0.53 1.84 -12.87
C GLU A 446 1.71 2.81 -13.14
N TYR A 447 2.71 2.89 -12.25
CA TYR A 447 3.76 3.92 -12.32
C TYR A 447 5.19 3.33 -12.22
N PRO A 448 5.88 3.07 -13.35
CA PRO A 448 7.21 2.41 -13.36
C PRO A 448 8.28 3.09 -12.51
N GLN A 449 8.28 4.44 -12.43
CA GLN A 449 9.20 5.17 -11.57
C GLN A 449 9.02 4.88 -10.07
N VAL A 450 7.80 4.51 -9.64
CA VAL A 450 7.53 4.13 -8.25
C VAL A 450 8.08 2.72 -7.99
N THR A 451 7.94 1.80 -8.94
CA THR A 451 8.55 0.46 -8.85
C THR A 451 10.08 0.55 -8.72
N MET A 452 10.74 1.38 -9.53
CA MET A 452 12.19 1.59 -9.42
C MET A 452 12.61 2.12 -8.03
N PHE A 453 11.78 2.97 -7.42
CA PHE A 453 12.02 3.44 -6.05
C PHE A 453 11.96 2.30 -5.03
N LEU A 454 11.04 1.34 -5.18
CA LEU A 454 10.94 0.19 -4.27
C LEU A 454 12.22 -0.66 -4.29
N SER A 455 12.80 -0.89 -5.47
CA SER A 455 14.08 -1.58 -5.60
C SER A 455 15.21 -0.82 -4.89
N ALA A 456 15.26 0.51 -5.04
CA ALA A 456 16.25 1.35 -4.36
C ALA A 456 16.06 1.35 -2.82
N LEU A 457 14.81 1.41 -2.37
CA LEU A 457 14.43 1.33 -0.96
C LEU A 457 14.88 0.00 -0.34
N TYR A 458 14.60 -1.11 -1.02
CA TYR A 458 15.00 -2.44 -0.59
C TYR A 458 16.52 -2.60 -0.48
N ALA A 459 17.26 -2.19 -1.52
CA ALA A 459 18.73 -2.24 -1.51
C ALA A 459 19.33 -1.36 -0.40
N MET A 460 18.78 -0.17 -0.19
CA MET A 460 19.22 0.73 0.89
C MET A 460 18.88 0.17 2.27
N ARG A 461 17.71 -0.47 2.44
CA ARG A 461 17.28 -1.12 3.68
C ARG A 461 18.27 -2.21 4.10
N ILE A 462 18.71 -3.06 3.17
CA ILE A 462 19.77 -4.07 3.40
C ILE A 462 21.10 -3.39 3.77
N SER A 463 21.50 -2.38 3.00
CA SER A 463 22.79 -1.70 3.17
C SER A 463 22.91 -1.01 4.53
N VAL A 464 21.87 -0.29 4.96
CA VAL A 464 21.83 0.39 6.26
C VAL A 464 21.83 -0.61 7.41
N LEU A 465 21.07 -1.70 7.31
CA LEU A 465 21.08 -2.78 8.31
C LEU A 465 22.48 -3.38 8.45
N ARG A 466 23.15 -3.66 7.32
CA ARG A 466 24.51 -4.19 7.34
C ARG A 466 25.49 -3.24 8.03
N ILE A 467 25.47 -1.96 7.70
CA ILE A 467 26.36 -0.97 8.33
C ILE A 467 26.07 -0.91 9.83
N PHE A 468 24.80 -0.86 10.22
CA PHE A 468 24.40 -0.87 11.63
C PHE A 468 24.92 -2.10 12.39
N LEU A 469 24.83 -3.29 11.80
CA LEU A 469 25.31 -4.54 12.40
C LEU A 469 26.84 -4.65 12.47
N LEU A 470 27.58 -3.97 11.60
CA LEU A 470 29.04 -3.90 11.66
C LEU A 470 29.55 -2.91 12.70
N GLU A 471 28.76 -1.89 13.04
CA GLU A 471 29.11 -0.86 14.01
C GLU A 471 28.63 -1.15 15.45
N SER A 472 27.70 -2.10 15.62
CA SER A 472 27.12 -2.54 16.91
C SER A 472 27.87 -3.70 17.56
#